data_AF-A0A372QNT7-F1
#
_entry.id   AF-A0A372QNT7-F1
#
_cell.length_a   1.000
_cell.length_b   1.000
_cell.length_c   1.000
_cell.angle_alpha   90.00
_cell.angle_beta   90.00
_cell.angle_gamma   90.00
#
_symmetry.space_group_name_H-M   'P 1'
#
loop_
_entity.id
_entity.type
_entity.pdbx_description
1 polymer ?
#
loop_
_entity_poly.entity_id
_entity_poly.type
_entity_poly.pdbx_seq_one_letter_code
_entity_poly.pdbx_strand_id
1 'polypeptide(L)'
;MISSKAQYKSKRQQKLEQRQSQSKSFTHSTQTPFRDAERNFKSRLPPPNFDNVIDFYNLDLSSDEIKSRIVKIELKVELGKDDDEEKENIFGDYNELKEEKEIIKGERRIAYIVKDLPGFIFIPNPFTPKAQKNIIKRCLKDFAKYPNKNNLDTHYVLPKEGLWNLHEKIINSVDKNDSRCVIPLKALVTGQNSLYEEEIDAKQEITQKECPQKLLVEKEYQEKEEREEKGEPLPSSSVPILSPSELIKKLRWITLGYQYHWATKTYHLDKRLTFPKDIELLTTSVVKSINGIKFYTNETNENNDKQYFINDYDHKKWKPEAGVVNYYQLKDNIMAHVDKSEINMEAPLISFSFGHTCIFLIGGPTRDIAPIALYLRSGDISIMCGPCRTNFHGVPRILEGTLPKYLEPNYDDDPEWKIYGDFMSSSRINVNVRQVF
;
A
#
# COMPACT_ATOMS: atom_id res chain seq x y z
N MET A 1 46.80 34.36 39.89
CA MET A 1 46.46 32.91 39.94
C MET A 1 44.95 32.78 39.76
N ILE A 2 44.48 32.37 38.58
CA ILE A 2 43.09 31.97 38.37
C ILE A 2 43.15 30.53 37.84
N SER A 3 42.77 29.59 38.70
CA SER A 3 42.80 28.15 38.45
C SER A 3 41.69 27.77 37.46
N SER A 4 42.09 27.21 36.30
CA SER A 4 41.16 26.61 35.35
C SER A 4 40.65 25.28 35.89
N LYS A 5 39.41 25.24 36.38
CA LYS A 5 38.73 23.98 36.73
C LYS A 5 38.50 23.17 35.46
N ALA A 6 39.17 22.02 35.34
CA ALA A 6 38.88 21.03 34.31
C ALA A 6 37.44 20.54 34.48
N GLN A 7 36.58 20.84 33.50
CA GLN A 7 35.23 20.28 33.45
C GLN A 7 35.30 18.80 33.08
N TYR A 8 35.05 17.93 34.05
CA TYR A 8 34.86 16.50 33.80
C TYR A 8 33.55 16.29 33.03
N LYS A 9 33.66 15.89 31.76
CA LYS A 9 32.50 15.49 30.96
C LYS A 9 31.81 14.29 31.59
N SER A 10 30.48 14.33 31.66
CA SER A 10 29.71 13.19 32.17
C SER A 10 29.87 11.95 31.28
N LYS A 11 29.65 10.74 31.82
CA LYS A 11 29.65 9.49 31.03
C LYS A 11 28.76 9.56 29.78
N ARG A 12 27.68 10.34 29.83
CA ARG A 12 26.77 10.55 28.69
C ARG A 12 27.39 11.44 27.60
N GLN A 13 28.10 12.50 27.98
CA GLN A 13 28.84 13.35 27.04
C GLN A 13 30.02 12.61 26.40
N GLN A 14 30.74 11.80 27.18
CA GLN A 14 31.80 10.94 26.64
C GLN A 14 31.26 9.92 25.63
N LYS A 15 30.06 9.37 25.87
CA LYS A 15 29.40 8.43 24.95
C LYS A 15 28.86 9.11 23.68
N LEU A 16 28.44 10.37 23.78
CA LEU A 16 28.04 11.19 22.63
C LEU A 16 29.26 11.58 21.77
N GLU A 17 30.37 11.98 22.40
CA GLU A 17 31.63 12.23 21.70
C GLU A 17 32.21 10.97 21.09
N GLN A 18 32.16 9.82 21.77
CA GLN A 18 32.56 8.53 21.16
C GLN A 18 31.72 8.17 19.93
N ARG A 19 30.41 8.47 19.95
CA ARG A 19 29.53 8.27 18.79
C ARG A 19 29.84 9.24 17.65
N GLN A 20 30.18 10.50 17.97
CA GLN A 20 30.59 11.51 16.99
C GLN A 20 32.01 11.28 16.47
N SER A 21 32.91 10.69 17.25
CA SER A 21 34.26 10.32 16.80
C SER A 21 34.26 9.03 15.98
N GLN A 22 33.32 8.11 16.24
CA GLN A 22 33.08 6.92 15.42
C GLN A 22 32.42 7.23 14.06
N SER A 23 31.93 8.45 13.83
CA SER A 23 31.39 8.86 12.53
C SER A 23 32.47 9.29 11.52
N LYS A 24 33.76 9.14 11.84
CA LYS A 24 34.85 9.29 10.88
C LYS A 24 35.28 7.92 10.38
N SER A 25 35.02 7.70 9.09
CA SER A 25 35.57 6.62 8.25
C SER A 25 35.22 5.18 8.66
N PHE A 26 34.05 4.70 8.20
CA PHE A 26 33.84 3.26 7.99
C PHE A 26 33.87 2.96 6.50
N THR A 27 35.04 2.52 6.03
CA THR A 27 35.26 1.78 4.79
C THR A 27 34.77 0.33 4.97
N HIS A 28 34.03 -0.18 3.99
CA HIS A 28 33.25 -1.44 3.93
C HIS A 28 31.94 -1.48 4.75
N SER A 29 30.87 -0.95 4.16
CA SER A 29 29.50 -1.32 4.53
C SER A 29 29.26 -2.78 4.15
N THR A 30 28.91 -3.64 5.11
CA THR A 30 28.38 -4.99 4.87
C THR A 30 26.91 -4.97 4.43
N GLN A 31 26.33 -3.78 4.22
CA GLN A 31 24.92 -3.56 3.91
C GLN A 31 24.76 -3.22 2.43
N THR A 32 23.67 -3.71 1.84
CA THR A 32 23.36 -3.41 0.44
C THR A 32 22.93 -1.94 0.30
N PRO A 33 23.12 -1.30 -0.86
CA PRO A 33 22.68 0.07 -1.12
C PRO A 33 21.20 0.32 -0.80
N PHE A 34 20.33 -0.67 -1.05
CA PHE A 34 18.92 -0.55 -0.67
C PHE A 34 18.75 -0.43 0.85
N ARG A 35 19.49 -1.23 1.63
CA ARG A 35 19.40 -1.19 3.10
C ARG A 35 19.92 0.13 3.66
N ASP A 36 20.95 0.69 3.05
CA ASP A 36 21.49 1.99 3.43
C ASP A 36 20.46 3.11 3.18
N ALA A 37 19.77 3.09 2.03
CA ALA A 37 18.68 4.02 1.75
C ALA A 37 17.52 3.90 2.75
N GLU A 38 17.09 2.67 3.09
CA GLU A 38 16.05 2.46 4.11
C GLU A 38 16.44 3.07 5.45
N ARG A 39 17.67 2.83 5.91
CA ARG A 39 18.16 3.35 7.19
C ARG A 39 18.26 4.87 7.17
N ASN A 40 18.72 5.44 6.07
CA ASN A 40 18.78 6.89 5.89
C ASN A 40 17.39 7.50 6.08
N PHE A 41 16.39 7.05 5.33
CA PHE A 41 15.03 7.61 5.43
C PHE A 41 14.34 7.33 6.76
N LYS A 42 14.65 6.21 7.42
CA LYS A 42 14.18 5.90 8.78
C LYS A 42 14.81 6.79 9.86
N SER A 43 15.95 7.42 9.60
CA SER A 43 16.64 8.26 10.57
C SER A 43 15.79 9.46 10.99
N ARG A 44 15.81 9.78 12.28
CA ARG A 44 15.26 11.04 12.82
C ARG A 44 16.35 12.02 13.23
N LEU A 45 17.57 11.55 13.50
CA LEU A 45 18.70 12.35 13.96
C LEU A 45 20.03 11.76 13.41
N PRO A 46 20.69 12.43 12.45
CA PRO A 46 20.20 13.59 11.70
C PRO A 46 18.95 13.23 10.88
N PRO A 47 18.09 14.21 10.56
CA PRO A 47 16.99 13.97 9.61
C PRO A 47 17.57 13.57 8.25
N PRO A 48 16.84 12.76 7.45
CA PRO A 48 17.29 12.36 6.13
C PRO A 48 17.35 13.58 5.20
N ASN A 49 18.24 13.53 4.21
CA ASN A 49 18.18 14.46 3.09
C ASN A 49 17.04 14.02 2.14
N PHE A 50 16.20 14.97 1.72
CA PHE A 50 15.10 14.78 0.79
C PHE A 50 15.35 15.39 -0.61
N ASP A 51 16.47 16.06 -0.85
CA ASP A 51 16.78 16.79 -2.09
C ASP A 51 16.75 15.89 -3.34
N ASN A 52 17.07 14.60 -3.16
CA ASN A 52 17.10 13.60 -4.23
C ASN A 52 15.81 12.77 -4.33
N VAL A 53 14.77 13.11 -3.55
CA VAL A 53 13.48 12.42 -3.63
C VAL A 53 12.67 13.03 -4.78
N ILE A 54 12.24 12.18 -5.70
CA ILE A 54 11.44 12.62 -6.85
C ILE A 54 10.08 13.12 -6.37
N ASP A 55 9.80 14.37 -6.70
CA ASP A 55 8.53 15.02 -6.48
C ASP A 55 7.86 15.37 -7.82
N PHE A 56 6.95 14.51 -8.28
CA PHE A 56 6.26 14.69 -9.56
C PHE A 56 5.39 15.97 -9.64
N TYR A 57 5.01 16.54 -8.50
CA TYR A 57 4.22 17.78 -8.43
C TYR A 57 5.07 19.05 -8.45
N ASN A 58 6.36 18.93 -8.12
CA ASN A 58 7.30 20.06 -8.04
C ASN A 58 8.57 19.79 -8.87
N LEU A 59 8.40 19.17 -10.05
CA LEU A 59 9.52 18.84 -10.92
C LEU A 59 10.31 20.07 -11.34
N ASP A 60 9.68 21.23 -11.49
CA ASP A 60 10.36 22.49 -11.84
C ASP A 60 11.37 22.94 -10.78
N LEU A 61 11.13 22.58 -9.51
CA LEU A 61 12.02 22.86 -8.39
C LEU A 61 13.09 21.77 -8.20
N SER A 62 12.99 20.65 -8.91
CA SER A 62 13.95 19.55 -8.84
C SER A 62 15.24 19.87 -9.60
N SER A 63 16.32 19.16 -9.26
CA SER A 63 17.60 19.27 -9.96
C SER A 63 17.47 18.86 -11.44
N ASP A 64 18.36 19.37 -12.29
CA ASP A 64 18.40 18.99 -13.70
C ASP A 64 18.66 17.49 -13.90
N GLU A 65 19.39 16.87 -12.97
CA GLU A 65 19.61 15.44 -12.94
C GLU A 65 18.28 14.67 -12.79
N ILE A 66 17.43 15.05 -11.84
CA ILE A 66 16.10 14.44 -11.65
C ILE A 66 15.24 14.68 -12.89
N LYS A 67 15.16 15.94 -13.35
CA LYS A 67 14.35 16.31 -14.54
C LYS A 67 14.73 15.48 -15.76
N SER A 68 16.02 15.25 -15.99
CA SER A 68 16.53 14.47 -17.12
C SER A 68 16.09 12.99 -17.12
N ARG A 69 15.81 12.43 -15.93
CA ARG A 69 15.38 11.04 -15.72
C ARG A 69 13.87 10.85 -15.88
N ILE A 70 13.08 11.93 -15.83
CA ILE A 70 11.63 11.86 -15.88
C ILE A 70 11.11 12.13 -17.30
N VAL A 71 10.12 11.35 -17.72
CA VAL A 71 9.35 11.61 -18.94
C VAL A 71 7.89 11.80 -18.56
N LYS A 72 7.34 12.97 -18.89
CA LYS A 72 5.90 13.22 -18.83
C LYS A 72 5.25 12.64 -20.08
N ILE A 73 4.19 11.86 -19.90
CA ILE A 73 3.45 11.23 -20.97
C ILE A 73 1.96 11.54 -20.83
N GLU A 74 1.26 11.54 -21.98
CA GLU A 74 -0.19 11.66 -22.01
C GLU A 74 -0.83 10.27 -22.11
N LEU A 75 -1.80 9.99 -21.24
CA LEU A 75 -2.59 8.78 -21.24
C LEU A 75 -3.56 8.80 -22.43
N LYS A 76 -3.73 7.65 -23.08
CA LYS A 76 -4.66 7.51 -24.23
C LYS A 76 -6.11 7.71 -23.83
N VAL A 77 -6.43 7.38 -22.58
CA VAL A 77 -7.76 7.48 -21.98
C VAL A 77 -7.65 8.34 -20.73
N GLU A 78 -8.57 9.28 -20.59
CA GLU A 78 -8.69 10.10 -19.39
C GLU A 78 -9.34 9.29 -18.27
N LEU A 79 -8.66 9.14 -17.14
CA LEU A 79 -9.15 8.34 -16.02
C LEU A 79 -10.45 8.90 -15.46
N GLY A 80 -11.54 8.13 -15.44
CA GLY A 80 -12.87 8.59 -14.98
C GLY A 80 -13.71 9.25 -16.08
N LYS A 81 -13.28 9.18 -17.34
CA LYS A 81 -14.14 9.46 -18.49
C LYS A 81 -14.44 8.12 -19.15
N ASP A 82 -15.52 7.48 -18.72
CA ASP A 82 -15.96 6.23 -19.32
C ASP A 82 -16.72 6.51 -20.62
N ASP A 83 -16.65 5.57 -21.56
CA ASP A 83 -17.37 5.62 -22.85
C ASP A 83 -18.91 5.49 -22.65
N ASP A 84 -19.34 5.21 -21.42
CA ASP A 84 -20.70 4.89 -21.01
C ASP A 84 -21.16 5.94 -19.99
N GLU A 85 -21.94 6.93 -20.44
CA GLU A 85 -22.39 8.08 -19.62
C GLU A 85 -23.25 7.66 -18.42
N GLU A 86 -23.80 6.44 -18.41
CA GLU A 86 -24.61 5.90 -17.31
C GLU A 86 -23.77 5.29 -16.17
N LYS A 87 -22.46 5.06 -16.38
CA LYS A 87 -21.58 4.52 -15.34
C LYS A 87 -21.12 5.61 -14.39
N GLU A 88 -21.32 5.37 -13.09
CA GLU A 88 -20.81 6.25 -12.04
C GLU A 88 -19.28 6.36 -12.12
N ASN A 89 -18.79 7.60 -12.24
CA ASN A 89 -17.36 7.87 -12.26
C ASN A 89 -16.75 7.62 -10.89
N ILE A 90 -16.05 6.50 -10.76
CA ILE A 90 -15.44 6.07 -9.50
C ILE A 90 -14.27 6.96 -9.03
N PHE A 91 -13.71 7.77 -9.94
CA PHE A 91 -12.73 8.80 -9.60
C PHE A 91 -13.39 10.08 -9.05
N GLY A 92 -14.73 10.15 -9.06
CA GLY A 92 -15.56 11.22 -8.50
C GLY A 92 -16.10 12.18 -9.54
N ASP A 93 -17.19 12.89 -9.20
CA ASP A 93 -17.76 13.91 -10.08
C ASP A 93 -16.94 15.21 -10.02
N TYR A 94 -16.24 15.48 -11.12
CA TYR A 94 -15.43 16.69 -11.30
C TYR A 94 -16.26 17.95 -11.52
N ASN A 95 -17.54 17.83 -11.86
CA ASN A 95 -18.40 18.98 -12.00
C ASN A 95 -18.75 19.63 -10.66
N GLU A 96 -18.65 18.89 -9.57
CA GLU A 96 -18.85 19.38 -8.20
C GLU A 96 -17.67 20.23 -7.67
N LEU A 97 -16.52 20.25 -8.38
CA LEU A 97 -15.33 21.01 -7.96
C LEU A 97 -15.47 22.50 -8.30
N LYS A 98 -15.32 23.38 -7.29
CA LYS A 98 -15.46 24.84 -7.43
C LYS A 98 -14.20 25.57 -7.91
N GLU A 99 -13.01 25.19 -7.42
CA GLU A 99 -11.76 25.95 -7.66
C GLU A 99 -10.64 25.11 -8.32
N GLU A 100 -10.60 23.79 -8.10
CA GLU A 100 -9.51 22.90 -8.59
C GLU A 100 -9.88 22.12 -9.88
N LYS A 101 -11.02 22.45 -10.50
CA LYS A 101 -11.63 21.67 -11.58
C LYS A 101 -10.70 21.46 -12.78
N GLU A 102 -10.05 22.52 -13.26
CA GLU A 102 -9.22 22.45 -14.47
C GLU A 102 -7.83 21.85 -14.22
N ILE A 103 -7.27 22.01 -13.00
CA ILE A 103 -5.99 21.39 -12.60
C ILE A 103 -6.17 19.88 -12.54
N ILE A 104 -7.18 19.39 -11.80
CA ILE A 104 -7.39 17.95 -11.64
C ILE A 104 -7.85 17.31 -12.96
N LYS A 105 -8.63 18.02 -13.80
CA LYS A 105 -8.95 17.55 -15.16
C LYS A 105 -7.71 17.37 -16.03
N GLY A 106 -6.78 18.32 -16.02
CA GLY A 106 -5.53 18.23 -16.78
C GLY A 106 -4.63 17.09 -16.30
N GLU A 107 -4.60 16.82 -15.00
CA GLU A 107 -3.80 15.76 -14.38
C GLU A 107 -4.28 14.34 -14.69
N ARG A 108 -5.59 14.14 -14.99
CA ARG A 108 -6.17 12.82 -15.32
C ARG A 108 -5.70 12.22 -16.64
N ARG A 109 -4.98 12.99 -17.45
CA ARG A 109 -4.32 12.54 -18.68
C ARG A 109 -2.81 12.43 -18.52
N ILE A 110 -2.26 12.79 -17.37
CA ILE A 110 -0.82 12.87 -17.19
C ILE A 110 -0.35 11.63 -16.44
N ALA A 111 0.69 11.01 -16.97
CA ALA A 111 1.51 10.06 -16.22
C ALA A 111 2.98 10.43 -16.35
N TYR A 112 3.78 9.91 -15.44
CA TYR A 112 5.21 10.12 -15.39
C TYR A 112 5.92 8.77 -15.40
N ILE A 113 7.02 8.75 -16.14
CA ILE A 113 7.92 7.61 -16.26
C ILE A 113 9.27 7.99 -15.70
N VAL A 114 9.91 7.06 -15.01
CA VAL A 114 11.30 7.16 -14.59
C VAL A 114 12.13 6.30 -15.55
N LYS A 115 13.00 6.92 -16.37
CA LYS A 115 13.77 6.22 -17.42
C LYS A 115 14.65 5.09 -16.91
N ASP A 116 15.09 5.21 -15.66
CA ASP A 116 15.92 4.21 -14.96
C ASP A 116 15.09 3.02 -14.42
N LEU A 117 13.76 3.06 -14.54
CA LEU A 117 12.83 2.04 -14.04
C LEU A 117 11.88 1.60 -15.18
N PRO A 118 12.35 0.82 -16.16
CA PRO A 118 11.51 0.33 -17.24
C PRO A 118 10.31 -0.47 -16.70
N GLY A 119 9.11 0.03 -16.94
CA GLY A 119 7.84 -0.54 -16.45
C GLY A 119 7.32 0.07 -15.15
N PHE A 120 7.97 1.07 -14.56
CA PHE A 120 7.36 1.89 -13.51
C PHE A 120 6.59 3.06 -14.12
N ILE A 121 5.31 3.18 -13.77
CA ILE A 121 4.44 4.28 -14.23
C ILE A 121 3.83 4.93 -12.99
N PHE A 122 3.94 6.25 -12.91
CA PHE A 122 3.32 7.06 -11.85
C PHE A 122 2.20 7.90 -12.44
N ILE A 123 1.03 7.88 -11.81
CA ILE A 123 -0.11 8.74 -12.16
C ILE A 123 -0.40 9.62 -10.94
N PRO A 124 -0.28 10.96 -11.05
CA PRO A 124 -0.69 11.88 -9.99
C PRO A 124 -2.18 11.72 -9.68
N ASN A 125 -2.57 12.00 -8.43
CA ASN A 125 -3.94 11.95 -7.93
C ASN A 125 -5.03 12.25 -8.99
N PRO A 126 -5.68 11.22 -9.55
CA PRO A 126 -6.76 11.41 -10.49
C PRO A 126 -8.12 11.29 -9.78
N PHE A 127 -8.23 11.66 -8.50
CA PHE A 127 -9.46 11.55 -7.70
C PHE A 127 -9.94 12.91 -7.19
N THR A 128 -11.25 13.09 -7.12
CA THR A 128 -11.84 14.16 -6.31
C THR A 128 -11.69 13.87 -4.80
N PRO A 129 -11.68 14.91 -3.94
CA PRO A 129 -11.69 14.73 -2.48
C PRO A 129 -12.77 13.76 -1.97
N LYS A 130 -13.99 13.87 -2.53
CA LYS A 130 -15.14 13.02 -2.19
C LYS A 130 -14.88 11.56 -2.55
N ALA A 131 -14.30 11.29 -3.72
CA ALA A 131 -13.95 9.93 -4.14
C ALA A 131 -12.89 9.30 -3.22
N GLN A 132 -11.85 10.05 -2.84
CA GLN A 132 -10.88 9.54 -1.87
C GLN A 132 -11.52 9.22 -0.53
N LYS A 133 -12.39 10.10 0.01
CA LYS A 133 -13.16 9.83 1.24
C LYS A 133 -13.97 8.54 1.11
N ASN A 134 -14.65 8.34 -0.02
CA ASN A 134 -15.46 7.15 -0.26
C ASN A 134 -14.61 5.86 -0.26
N ILE A 135 -13.47 5.85 -0.96
CA ILE A 135 -12.60 4.67 -0.99
C ILE A 135 -12.04 4.36 0.42
N ILE A 136 -11.65 5.39 1.18
CA ILE A 136 -11.19 5.25 2.57
C ILE A 136 -12.32 4.64 3.44
N LYS A 137 -13.55 5.15 3.32
CA LYS A 137 -14.72 4.59 4.03
C LYS A 137 -14.88 3.11 3.69
N ARG A 138 -14.80 2.73 2.41
CA ARG A 138 -14.94 1.33 1.96
C ARG A 138 -13.82 0.44 2.50
N CYS A 139 -12.57 0.91 2.51
CA CYS A 139 -11.45 0.17 3.09
C CYS A 139 -11.71 -0.19 4.55
N LEU A 140 -12.12 0.80 5.35
CA LEU A 140 -12.30 0.62 6.79
C LEU A 140 -13.60 -0.11 7.14
N LYS A 141 -14.70 0.18 6.42
CA LYS A 141 -16.06 -0.27 6.77
C LYS A 141 -16.47 -1.55 6.05
N ASP A 142 -16.20 -1.67 4.76
CA ASP A 142 -16.75 -2.73 3.92
C ASP A 142 -15.73 -3.83 3.64
N PHE A 143 -14.50 -3.47 3.32
CA PHE A 143 -13.45 -4.46 3.05
C PHE A 143 -13.04 -5.21 4.31
N ALA A 144 -13.18 -4.61 5.48
CA ALA A 144 -12.90 -5.25 6.78
C ALA A 144 -14.01 -6.20 7.26
N LYS A 145 -15.11 -6.34 6.50
CA LYS A 145 -16.18 -7.30 6.81
C LYS A 145 -15.75 -8.72 6.47
N TYR A 146 -16.29 -9.67 7.21
CA TYR A 146 -16.29 -11.06 6.77
C TYR A 146 -16.98 -11.15 5.40
N PRO A 147 -16.50 -11.96 4.44
CA PRO A 147 -15.49 -13.02 4.56
C PRO A 147 -14.03 -12.62 4.31
N ASN A 148 -13.71 -11.35 4.10
CA ASN A 148 -12.33 -10.94 3.88
C ASN A 148 -11.50 -11.14 5.15
N LYS A 149 -10.28 -11.69 4.99
CA LYS A 149 -9.35 -11.86 6.11
C LYS A 149 -8.54 -10.61 6.39
N ASN A 150 -8.18 -10.43 7.65
CA ASN A 150 -7.30 -9.37 8.13
C ASN A 150 -6.35 -9.89 9.21
N ASN A 151 -5.37 -9.06 9.60
CA ASN A 151 -4.32 -9.45 10.55
C ASN A 151 -4.80 -9.72 11.99
N LEU A 152 -6.01 -9.31 12.34
CA LEU A 152 -6.56 -9.47 13.68
C LEU A 152 -7.34 -10.78 13.82
N ASP A 153 -7.82 -11.36 12.71
CA ASP A 153 -8.57 -12.61 12.71
C ASP A 153 -7.79 -13.77 13.35
N THR A 154 -6.46 -13.75 13.31
CA THR A 154 -5.63 -14.78 13.94
C THR A 154 -5.86 -14.88 15.46
N HIS A 155 -6.12 -13.77 16.13
CA HIS A 155 -6.12 -13.72 17.60
C HIS A 155 -7.46 -13.34 18.22
N TYR A 156 -8.32 -12.63 17.48
CA TYR A 156 -9.55 -12.05 18.01
C TYR A 156 -10.79 -12.68 17.35
N VAL A 157 -11.88 -12.77 18.10
CA VAL A 157 -13.20 -13.11 17.58
C VAL A 157 -13.86 -11.83 17.06
N LEU A 158 -13.62 -11.50 15.79
CA LEU A 158 -14.13 -10.28 15.19
C LEU A 158 -15.63 -10.40 14.81
N PRO A 159 -16.40 -9.29 14.88
CA PRO A 159 -17.77 -9.29 14.40
C PRO A 159 -17.82 -9.50 12.88
N LYS A 160 -18.81 -10.26 12.38
CA LYS A 160 -19.00 -10.50 10.94
C LYS A 160 -19.19 -9.20 10.15
N GLU A 161 -19.91 -8.25 10.74
CA GLU A 161 -20.10 -6.90 10.21
C GLU A 161 -18.83 -6.05 10.21
N GLY A 162 -17.68 -6.54 10.67
CA GLY A 162 -16.41 -5.83 10.66
C GLY A 162 -16.18 -4.94 11.88
N LEU A 163 -14.90 -4.80 12.25
CA LEU A 163 -14.47 -4.08 13.46
C LEU A 163 -14.86 -2.60 13.46
N TRP A 164 -14.78 -1.94 12.29
CA TRP A 164 -15.12 -0.52 12.15
C TRP A 164 -16.60 -0.24 12.44
N ASN A 165 -17.51 -1.10 11.95
CA ASN A 165 -18.95 -0.93 12.17
C ASN A 165 -19.31 -1.03 13.66
N LEU A 166 -18.61 -1.88 14.42
CA LEU A 166 -18.76 -1.93 15.87
C LEU A 166 -18.17 -0.68 16.56
N HIS A 167 -16.99 -0.24 16.13
CA HIS A 167 -16.36 0.98 16.63
C HIS A 167 -17.24 2.23 16.44
N GLU A 168 -17.83 2.39 15.26
CA GLU A 168 -18.75 3.47 14.92
C GLU A 168 -20.00 3.45 15.82
N LYS A 169 -20.60 2.27 16.02
CA LYS A 169 -21.76 2.10 16.93
C LYS A 169 -21.45 2.51 18.36
N ILE A 170 -20.26 2.18 18.87
CA ILE A 170 -19.85 2.50 20.24
C ILE A 170 -19.64 4.01 20.40
N ILE A 171 -18.94 4.65 19.47
CA ILE A 171 -18.69 6.10 19.53
C ILE A 171 -19.99 6.91 19.48
N ASN A 172 -20.95 6.44 18.67
CA ASN A 172 -22.25 7.08 18.53
C ASN A 172 -23.24 6.72 19.66
N SER A 173 -22.90 5.77 20.52
CA SER A 173 -23.71 5.43 21.69
C SER A 173 -23.51 6.43 22.85
N VAL A 174 -24.52 6.56 23.72
CA VAL A 174 -24.48 7.48 24.88
C VAL A 174 -23.42 7.05 25.89
N ASP A 175 -23.07 5.76 25.93
CA ASP A 175 -22.16 5.16 26.92
C ASP A 175 -20.72 5.03 26.36
N LYS A 176 -20.12 6.18 26.02
CA LYS A 176 -18.79 6.29 25.37
C LYS A 176 -17.65 5.64 26.18
N ASN A 177 -17.89 5.31 27.45
CA ASN A 177 -16.91 4.79 28.40
C ASN A 177 -17.28 3.39 28.93
N ASP A 178 -18.15 2.62 28.27
CA ASP A 178 -18.42 1.25 28.70
C ASP A 178 -17.16 0.38 28.52
N SER A 179 -16.35 0.29 29.59
CA SER A 179 -15.14 -0.52 29.70
C SER A 179 -15.39 -2.02 29.56
N ARG A 180 -16.65 -2.46 29.42
CA ARG A 180 -17.03 -3.86 29.17
C ARG A 180 -17.02 -4.21 27.69
N CYS A 181 -16.99 -3.23 26.77
CA CYS A 181 -16.99 -3.51 25.33
C CYS A 181 -15.58 -3.84 24.82
N VAL A 182 -15.18 -5.09 25.00
CA VAL A 182 -13.91 -5.65 24.54
C VAL A 182 -14.12 -6.73 23.47
N ILE A 183 -13.12 -6.94 22.62
CA ILE A 183 -13.13 -8.03 21.65
C ILE A 183 -12.51 -9.29 22.28
N PRO A 184 -13.24 -10.42 22.35
CA PRO A 184 -12.72 -11.67 22.91
C PRO A 184 -11.53 -12.24 22.12
N LEU A 185 -10.63 -12.92 22.84
CA LEU A 185 -9.53 -13.67 22.22
C LEU A 185 -10.00 -15.06 21.81
N LYS A 186 -9.61 -15.51 20.62
CA LYS A 186 -9.90 -16.87 20.14
C LYS A 186 -9.36 -17.93 21.10
N ALA A 187 -8.13 -17.76 21.60
CA ALA A 187 -7.49 -18.69 22.52
C ALA A 187 -8.25 -18.90 23.85
N LEU A 188 -9.09 -17.95 24.27
CA LEU A 188 -9.89 -18.05 25.49
C LEU A 188 -11.27 -18.66 25.25
N VAL A 189 -11.81 -18.50 24.04
CA VAL A 189 -13.13 -19.02 23.66
C VAL A 189 -13.04 -20.49 23.24
N THR A 190 -11.99 -20.89 22.52
CA THR A 190 -11.84 -22.28 22.04
C THR A 190 -11.59 -23.30 23.16
N GLY A 191 -11.27 -22.85 24.38
CA GLY A 191 -11.17 -23.70 25.58
C GLY A 191 -12.51 -23.98 26.29
N GLN A 192 -13.60 -23.30 25.89
CA GLN A 192 -14.94 -23.46 26.47
C GLN A 192 -15.98 -23.53 25.34
N ASN A 193 -16.46 -24.75 25.03
CA ASN A 193 -17.48 -25.11 24.03
C ASN A 193 -17.02 -25.20 22.56
N SER A 194 -16.80 -26.45 22.13
CA SER A 194 -16.65 -26.92 20.75
C SER A 194 -17.95 -26.92 19.94
N LEU A 195 -18.75 -25.84 20.00
CA LEU A 195 -20.04 -25.74 19.30
C LEU A 195 -20.12 -24.58 18.29
N TYR A 196 -19.09 -23.75 18.18
CA TYR A 196 -19.05 -22.63 17.23
C TYR A 196 -18.41 -22.95 15.89
N GLU A 197 -17.71 -24.08 15.76
CA GLU A 197 -17.01 -24.43 14.50
C GLU A 197 -17.96 -25.03 13.45
N GLU A 198 -19.05 -25.69 13.85
CA GLU A 198 -19.92 -26.42 12.91
C GLU A 198 -20.94 -25.54 12.16
N GLU A 199 -21.30 -24.35 12.66
CA GLU A 199 -22.25 -23.45 11.96
C GLU A 199 -21.58 -22.46 10.99
N ILE A 200 -20.24 -22.40 10.95
CA ILE A 200 -19.50 -21.41 10.14
C ILE A 200 -19.47 -21.77 8.65
N ASP A 201 -19.60 -23.05 8.28
CA ASP A 201 -19.54 -23.51 6.89
C ASP A 201 -20.91 -23.59 6.18
N ALA A 202 -22.02 -23.51 6.90
CA ALA A 202 -23.31 -23.96 6.36
C ALA A 202 -24.11 -22.94 5.51
N LYS A 203 -23.63 -21.70 5.31
CA LYS A 203 -24.31 -20.70 4.45
C LYS A 203 -23.32 -19.91 3.60
N GLN A 204 -22.77 -20.60 2.61
CA GLN A 204 -21.87 -20.07 1.60
C GLN A 204 -22.62 -19.92 0.27
N GLU A 205 -22.75 -18.69 -0.24
CA GLU A 205 -22.71 -18.48 -1.69
C GLU A 205 -21.22 -18.44 -2.11
N ILE A 206 -20.51 -19.55 -1.91
CA ILE A 206 -19.26 -19.77 -2.64
C ILE A 206 -19.69 -20.06 -4.07
N THR A 207 -19.35 -19.16 -4.98
CA THR A 207 -19.37 -19.51 -6.40
C THR A 207 -18.21 -20.47 -6.64
N GLN A 208 -18.47 -21.78 -6.52
CA GLN A 208 -17.60 -22.82 -7.07
C GLN A 208 -17.69 -22.75 -8.60
N LYS A 209 -17.16 -21.69 -9.20
CA LYS A 209 -16.87 -21.71 -10.63
C LYS A 209 -15.51 -22.38 -10.79
N GLU A 210 -15.51 -23.60 -11.31
CA GLU A 210 -14.28 -24.26 -11.73
C GLU A 210 -13.49 -23.31 -12.64
N CYS A 211 -12.23 -23.07 -12.27
CA CYS A 211 -11.31 -22.33 -13.11
C CYS A 211 -11.03 -23.20 -14.36
N PRO A 212 -11.28 -22.72 -15.59
CA PRO A 212 -10.97 -23.50 -16.80
C PRO A 212 -9.48 -23.89 -16.94
N GLN A 213 -8.60 -23.27 -16.15
CA GLN A 213 -7.15 -23.52 -16.12
C GLN A 213 -6.69 -24.42 -14.97
N LYS A 214 -7.60 -24.99 -14.16
CA LYS A 214 -7.28 -25.75 -12.93
C LYS A 214 -6.21 -26.84 -13.14
N LEU A 215 -6.30 -27.60 -14.24
CA LEU A 215 -5.37 -28.71 -14.55
C LEU A 215 -3.94 -28.30 -14.95
N LEU A 216 -3.72 -27.09 -15.47
CA LEU A 216 -2.38 -26.59 -15.80
C LEU A 216 -1.76 -25.85 -14.62
N VAL A 217 -2.61 -25.12 -13.88
CA VAL A 217 -2.26 -24.38 -12.66
C VAL A 217 -1.82 -25.32 -11.52
N GLU A 218 -2.52 -26.44 -11.33
CA GLU A 218 -2.16 -27.42 -10.29
C GLU A 218 -0.75 -28.00 -10.52
N LYS A 219 -0.30 -28.18 -11.77
CA LYS A 219 1.05 -28.70 -12.06
C LYS A 219 2.16 -27.71 -11.70
N GLU A 220 2.00 -26.42 -12.00
CA GLU A 220 2.99 -25.38 -11.64
C GLU A 220 2.99 -25.05 -10.14
N TYR A 221 1.85 -25.21 -9.46
CA TYR A 221 1.75 -25.09 -7.99
C TYR A 221 2.30 -26.32 -7.27
N GLN A 222 2.10 -27.54 -7.80
CA GLN A 222 2.64 -28.77 -7.21
C GLN A 222 4.18 -28.79 -7.18
N GLU A 223 4.86 -28.21 -8.18
CA GLU A 223 6.32 -28.04 -8.13
C GLU A 223 6.79 -27.03 -7.05
N LYS A 224 5.91 -26.14 -6.55
CA LYS A 224 6.19 -25.26 -5.40
C LYS A 224 5.77 -25.85 -4.05
N GLU A 225 4.90 -26.87 -4.04
CA GLU A 225 4.24 -27.48 -2.87
C GLU A 225 5.03 -28.60 -2.18
N GLU A 226 6.26 -28.94 -2.58
CA GLU A 226 7.13 -29.85 -1.80
C GLU A 226 7.55 -29.26 -0.41
N ARG A 227 6.95 -28.15 0.03
CA ARG A 227 7.11 -27.62 1.39
C ARG A 227 5.88 -27.99 2.21
N GLU A 228 6.11 -28.72 3.31
CA GLU A 228 5.10 -29.06 4.34
C GLU A 228 4.03 -27.96 4.48
N GLU A 229 2.76 -28.33 4.38
CA GLU A 229 1.61 -27.45 4.61
C GLU A 229 1.72 -26.81 6.00
N LYS A 230 2.23 -25.59 6.05
CA LYS A 230 2.20 -24.79 7.28
C LYS A 230 0.78 -24.30 7.47
N GLY A 231 0.07 -24.89 8.43
CA GLY A 231 -1.27 -24.45 8.84
C GLY A 231 -1.31 -22.98 9.27
N GLU A 232 -2.52 -22.44 9.40
CA GLU A 232 -2.72 -21.06 9.85
C GLU A 232 -2.05 -20.82 11.21
N PRO A 233 -1.51 -19.61 11.45
CA PRO A 233 -0.87 -19.29 12.73
C PRO A 233 -1.88 -19.45 13.88
N LEU A 234 -1.46 -20.15 14.94
CA LEU A 234 -2.31 -20.39 16.10
C LEU A 234 -2.63 -19.09 16.87
N PRO A 235 -3.82 -18.99 17.47
CA PRO A 235 -4.17 -17.85 18.30
C PRO A 235 -3.27 -17.80 19.54
N SER A 236 -2.74 -16.61 19.85
CA SER A 236 -1.92 -16.40 21.03
C SER A 236 -2.77 -15.91 22.20
N SER A 237 -2.53 -16.43 23.40
CA SER A 237 -3.13 -15.93 24.64
C SER A 237 -2.36 -14.76 25.26
N SER A 238 -1.16 -14.43 24.74
CA SER A 238 -0.33 -13.34 25.28
C SER A 238 -0.67 -11.96 24.70
N VAL A 239 -1.52 -11.90 23.67
CA VAL A 239 -2.01 -10.62 23.16
C VAL A 239 -3.03 -10.01 24.14
N PRO A 240 -3.03 -8.68 24.31
CA PRO A 240 -3.97 -8.03 25.24
C PRO A 240 -5.41 -8.09 24.73
N ILE A 241 -6.37 -8.17 25.65
CA ILE A 241 -7.78 -7.92 25.38
C ILE A 241 -7.97 -6.41 25.21
N LEU A 242 -8.62 -5.98 24.12
CA LEU A 242 -8.70 -4.58 23.73
C LEU A 242 -10.12 -4.18 23.33
N SER A 243 -10.42 -2.90 23.48
CA SER A 243 -11.64 -2.30 22.93
C SER A 243 -11.56 -2.18 21.40
N PRO A 244 -12.71 -2.06 20.70
CA PRO A 244 -12.71 -1.83 19.24
C PRO A 244 -11.91 -0.59 18.81
N SER A 245 -11.96 0.48 19.60
CA SER A 245 -11.23 1.74 19.34
C SER A 245 -9.71 1.62 19.46
N GLU A 246 -9.22 0.74 20.33
CA GLU A 246 -7.79 0.43 20.42
C GLU A 246 -7.38 -0.56 19.33
N LEU A 247 -8.24 -1.53 19.04
CA LEU A 247 -7.96 -2.60 18.10
C LEU A 247 -7.94 -2.10 16.65
N ILE A 248 -8.77 -1.10 16.29
CA ILE A 248 -8.77 -0.55 14.93
C ILE A 248 -7.42 0.08 14.56
N LYS A 249 -6.71 0.65 15.53
CA LYS A 249 -5.34 1.18 15.34
C LYS A 249 -4.29 0.09 15.15
N LYS A 250 -4.65 -1.18 15.40
CA LYS A 250 -3.82 -2.38 15.19
C LYS A 250 -4.18 -3.12 13.89
N LEU A 251 -5.15 -2.64 13.12
CA LEU A 251 -5.36 -3.12 11.76
C LEU A 251 -4.12 -2.79 10.91
N ARG A 252 -3.67 -3.76 10.12
CA ARG A 252 -2.42 -3.71 9.33
C ARG A 252 -2.63 -4.15 7.90
N TRP A 253 -3.43 -5.18 7.68
CA TRP A 253 -3.76 -5.61 6.33
C TRP A 253 -5.15 -6.25 6.23
N ILE A 254 -5.74 -6.19 5.04
CA ILE A 254 -6.92 -6.95 4.60
C ILE A 254 -6.62 -7.56 3.23
N THR A 255 -7.09 -8.79 2.98
CA THR A 255 -6.99 -9.46 1.67
C THR A 255 -8.35 -9.52 0.96
N LEU A 256 -8.36 -9.19 -0.34
CA LEU A 256 -9.53 -9.14 -1.22
C LEU A 256 -9.40 -10.20 -2.33
N GLY A 257 -10.51 -10.80 -2.75
CA GLY A 257 -10.50 -11.82 -3.80
C GLY A 257 -9.84 -13.12 -3.35
N TYR A 258 -8.84 -13.61 -4.11
CA TYR A 258 -8.01 -14.73 -3.66
C TYR A 258 -7.25 -14.36 -2.38
N GLN A 259 -7.40 -15.21 -1.37
CA GLN A 259 -6.81 -14.96 -0.06
C GLN A 259 -5.33 -15.34 -0.06
N TYR A 260 -4.49 -14.38 0.31
CA TYR A 260 -3.05 -14.58 0.41
C TYR A 260 -2.70 -15.30 1.71
N HIS A 261 -1.92 -16.36 1.62
CA HIS A 261 -1.45 -17.10 2.78
C HIS A 261 -0.02 -16.68 3.13
N TRP A 262 0.12 -15.95 4.24
CA TRP A 262 1.39 -15.31 4.61
C TRP A 262 2.53 -16.30 4.92
N ALA A 263 2.23 -17.48 5.45
CA ALA A 263 3.25 -18.45 5.84
C ALA A 263 3.83 -19.19 4.63
N THR A 264 3.00 -19.54 3.65
CA THR A 264 3.40 -20.25 2.42
C THR A 264 3.75 -19.29 1.29
N LYS A 265 3.34 -18.02 1.38
CA LYS A 265 3.51 -16.97 0.37
C LYS A 265 2.83 -17.30 -0.97
N THR A 266 1.68 -17.96 -0.88
CA THR A 266 0.86 -18.43 -2.01
C THR A 266 -0.59 -17.96 -1.87
N TYR A 267 -1.38 -18.08 -2.94
CA TYR A 267 -2.82 -17.83 -2.90
C TYR A 267 -3.59 -19.13 -2.67
N HIS A 268 -4.67 -19.09 -1.91
CA HIS A 268 -5.62 -20.21 -1.81
C HIS A 268 -6.48 -20.25 -3.07
N LEU A 269 -6.26 -21.23 -3.93
CA LEU A 269 -6.94 -21.32 -5.23
C LEU A 269 -8.37 -21.83 -5.13
N ASP A 270 -8.69 -22.58 -4.07
CA ASP A 270 -10.01 -23.19 -3.87
C ASP A 270 -11.05 -22.22 -3.28
N LYS A 271 -10.63 -21.05 -2.80
CA LYS A 271 -11.49 -20.06 -2.14
C LYS A 271 -11.34 -18.69 -2.80
N ARG A 272 -12.16 -18.43 -3.82
CA ARG A 272 -12.28 -17.11 -4.45
C ARG A 272 -13.45 -16.34 -3.83
N LEU A 273 -13.14 -15.26 -3.11
CA LEU A 273 -14.16 -14.30 -2.68
C LEU A 273 -14.49 -13.35 -3.83
N THR A 274 -15.71 -12.79 -3.81
CA THR A 274 -16.11 -11.76 -4.77
C THR A 274 -15.21 -10.53 -4.64
N PHE A 275 -14.58 -10.14 -5.74
CA PHE A 275 -13.72 -8.95 -5.76
C PHE A 275 -14.59 -7.67 -5.78
N PRO A 276 -14.25 -6.61 -5.04
CA PRO A 276 -15.03 -5.38 -5.02
C PRO A 276 -15.15 -4.72 -6.40
N LYS A 277 -16.39 -4.50 -6.86
CA LYS A 277 -16.68 -4.05 -8.23
C LYS A 277 -16.11 -2.68 -8.57
N ASP A 278 -16.11 -1.76 -7.63
CA ASP A 278 -15.58 -0.42 -7.82
C ASP A 278 -14.05 -0.39 -7.91
N ILE A 279 -13.34 -1.22 -7.13
CA ILE A 279 -11.88 -1.42 -7.28
C ILE A 279 -11.58 -2.12 -8.61
N GLU A 280 -12.45 -3.03 -9.05
CA GLU A 280 -12.34 -3.63 -10.38
C GLU A 280 -12.45 -2.58 -11.48
N LEU A 281 -13.43 -1.67 -11.40
CA LEU A 281 -13.59 -0.57 -12.35
C LEU A 281 -12.37 0.35 -12.34
N LEU A 282 -11.91 0.78 -11.16
CA LEU A 282 -10.72 1.63 -11.01
C LEU A 282 -9.50 1.04 -11.72
N THR A 283 -9.19 -0.22 -11.40
CA THR A 283 -8.00 -0.89 -11.94
C THR A 283 -8.13 -1.15 -13.44
N THR A 284 -9.33 -1.51 -13.92
CA THR A 284 -9.58 -1.68 -15.36
C THR A 284 -9.34 -0.39 -16.13
N SER A 285 -9.84 0.75 -15.62
CA SER A 285 -9.61 2.05 -16.25
C SER A 285 -8.12 2.44 -16.23
N VAL A 286 -7.40 2.15 -15.14
CA VAL A 286 -5.94 2.33 -15.07
C VAL A 286 -5.22 1.48 -16.12
N VAL A 287 -5.46 0.16 -16.19
CA VAL A 287 -4.79 -0.73 -17.15
C VAL A 287 -5.10 -0.34 -18.60
N LYS A 288 -6.35 0.03 -18.90
CA LYS A 288 -6.74 0.55 -20.23
C LYS A 288 -5.95 1.82 -20.57
N SER A 289 -5.80 2.76 -19.61
CA SER A 289 -5.11 4.03 -19.85
C SER A 289 -3.62 3.89 -20.12
N ILE A 290 -2.96 2.90 -19.52
CA ILE A 290 -1.52 2.68 -19.65
C ILE A 290 -1.12 1.75 -20.80
N ASN A 291 -2.09 1.13 -21.48
CA ASN A 291 -1.82 0.15 -22.52
C ASN A 291 -1.17 0.79 -23.77
N GLY A 292 -0.03 0.25 -24.18
CA GLY A 292 0.79 0.72 -25.29
C GLY A 292 1.54 2.03 -25.03
N ILE A 293 1.75 2.41 -23.77
CA ILE A 293 2.75 3.46 -23.43
C ILE A 293 4.12 2.99 -23.91
N LYS A 294 4.85 3.86 -24.61
CA LYS A 294 6.21 3.61 -25.11
C LYS A 294 7.13 4.77 -24.74
N PHE A 295 8.34 4.47 -24.27
CA PHE A 295 9.35 5.47 -23.97
C PHE A 295 10.77 4.92 -24.12
N TYR A 296 11.75 5.80 -24.35
CA TYR A 296 13.16 5.43 -24.40
C TYR A 296 13.76 5.36 -22.98
N THR A 297 14.47 4.28 -22.68
CA THR A 297 15.18 4.10 -21.41
C THR A 297 16.53 4.82 -21.48
N ASN A 298 17.23 4.91 -20.34
CA ASN A 298 18.62 5.39 -20.30
C ASN A 298 19.63 4.31 -20.72
N GLU A 299 19.16 3.10 -21.05
CA GLU A 299 20.01 1.98 -21.45
C GLU A 299 20.28 2.02 -22.96
N THR A 300 21.50 1.64 -23.33
CA THR A 300 21.91 1.41 -24.73
C THR A 300 22.27 -0.05 -24.93
N ASN A 301 21.98 -0.59 -26.10
CA ASN A 301 22.47 -1.93 -26.46
C ASN A 301 23.99 -1.90 -26.78
N GLU A 302 24.57 -3.08 -27.05
CA GLU A 302 25.99 -3.22 -27.43
C GLU A 302 26.38 -2.41 -28.68
N ASN A 303 25.41 -2.05 -29.52
CA ASN A 303 25.58 -1.27 -30.74
C ASN A 303 25.37 0.25 -30.53
N ASN A 304 25.22 0.72 -29.28
CA ASN A 304 24.89 2.10 -28.90
C ASN A 304 23.50 2.61 -29.37
N ASP A 305 22.57 1.71 -29.72
CA ASP A 305 21.19 2.10 -29.99
C ASP A 305 20.43 2.33 -28.68
N LYS A 306 19.60 3.37 -28.66
CA LYS A 306 18.70 3.66 -27.54
C LYS A 306 17.68 2.55 -27.39
N GLN A 307 17.58 1.99 -26.19
CA GLN A 307 16.52 1.04 -25.88
C GLN A 307 15.22 1.77 -25.55
N TYR A 308 14.11 1.07 -25.78
CA TYR A 308 12.79 1.55 -25.40
C TYR A 308 12.02 0.46 -24.66
N PHE A 309 11.17 0.90 -23.75
CA PHE A 309 10.16 0.06 -23.13
C PHE A 309 8.81 0.33 -23.80
N ILE A 310 8.00 -0.73 -23.95
CA ILE A 310 6.60 -0.64 -24.34
C ILE A 310 5.77 -1.48 -23.36
N ASN A 311 4.68 -0.91 -22.85
CA ASN A 311 3.70 -1.68 -22.08
C ASN A 311 2.71 -2.34 -23.04
N ASP A 312 3.02 -3.55 -23.48
CA ASP A 312 2.23 -4.31 -24.46
C ASP A 312 1.21 -5.28 -23.83
N TYR A 313 1.10 -5.29 -22.50
CA TYR A 313 0.09 -6.08 -21.80
C TYR A 313 -1.33 -5.74 -22.29
N ASP A 314 -2.04 -6.73 -22.83
CA ASP A 314 -3.39 -6.56 -23.37
C ASP A 314 -4.39 -6.27 -22.23
N HIS A 315 -4.83 -5.02 -22.15
CA HIS A 315 -5.77 -4.56 -21.13
C HIS A 315 -7.08 -5.34 -21.10
N LYS A 316 -7.48 -6.00 -22.20
CA LYS A 316 -8.70 -6.82 -22.25
C LYS A 316 -8.56 -8.12 -21.46
N LYS A 317 -7.33 -8.56 -21.19
CA LYS A 317 -7.04 -9.73 -20.35
C LYS A 317 -7.01 -9.41 -18.87
N TRP A 318 -6.95 -8.12 -18.50
CA TRP A 318 -6.89 -7.69 -17.11
C TRP A 318 -8.10 -8.19 -16.33
N LYS A 319 -7.81 -8.89 -15.24
CA LYS A 319 -8.81 -9.26 -14.23
C LYS A 319 -8.21 -9.02 -12.85
N PRO A 320 -8.81 -8.16 -12.02
CA PRO A 320 -8.39 -8.03 -10.64
C PRO A 320 -8.90 -9.24 -9.86
N GLU A 321 -7.96 -9.99 -9.30
CA GLU A 321 -8.24 -11.29 -8.70
C GLU A 321 -7.78 -11.38 -7.25
N ALA A 322 -6.73 -10.63 -6.92
CA ALA A 322 -6.23 -10.52 -5.56
C ALA A 322 -5.96 -9.05 -5.22
N GLY A 323 -6.26 -8.67 -3.99
CA GLY A 323 -5.97 -7.34 -3.48
C GLY A 323 -5.47 -7.37 -2.04
N VAL A 324 -4.62 -6.42 -1.68
CA VAL A 324 -4.15 -6.22 -0.31
C VAL A 324 -4.33 -4.76 0.06
N VAL A 325 -5.13 -4.50 1.08
CA VAL A 325 -5.25 -3.17 1.70
C VAL A 325 -4.29 -3.13 2.87
N ASN A 326 -3.26 -2.29 2.82
CA ASN A 326 -2.32 -2.08 3.90
C ASN A 326 -2.67 -0.81 4.70
N TYR A 327 -2.61 -0.92 6.01
CA TYR A 327 -2.83 0.18 6.96
C TYR A 327 -1.54 0.47 7.69
N TYR A 328 -1.06 1.69 7.55
CA TYR A 328 0.18 2.12 8.16
C TYR A 328 -0.09 3.25 9.15
N GLN A 329 0.44 3.13 10.36
CA GLN A 329 0.57 4.23 11.31
C GLN A 329 1.86 5.01 11.01
N LEU A 330 1.98 6.27 11.47
CA LEU A 330 3.13 7.15 11.17
C LEU A 330 4.53 6.55 11.43
N LYS A 331 4.66 5.58 12.33
CA LYS A 331 5.93 4.90 12.66
C LYS A 331 6.11 3.56 11.94
N ASP A 332 5.09 3.07 11.26
CA ASP A 332 5.15 1.84 10.51
C ASP A 332 6.03 2.01 9.27
N ASN A 333 6.57 0.90 8.80
CA ASN A 333 7.39 0.82 7.60
C ASN A 333 7.29 -0.58 7.01
N ILE A 334 7.53 -0.71 5.71
CA ILE A 334 7.72 -2.00 5.06
C ILE A 334 9.11 -2.03 4.44
N MET A 335 9.84 -3.11 4.72
CA MET A 335 11.21 -3.30 4.24
C MET A 335 11.23 -3.81 2.79
N ALA A 336 12.42 -3.78 2.19
CA ALA A 336 12.71 -4.23 0.84
C ALA A 336 12.17 -5.66 0.57
N HIS A 337 11.15 -5.73 -0.28
CA HIS A 337 10.52 -6.97 -0.71
C HIS A 337 10.21 -6.93 -2.21
N VAL A 338 9.80 -8.08 -2.74
CA VAL A 338 9.36 -8.26 -4.13
C VAL A 338 8.05 -9.02 -4.10
N ASP A 339 7.09 -8.55 -4.89
CA ASP A 339 5.79 -9.18 -5.08
C ASP A 339 5.85 -10.15 -6.27
N LYS A 340 6.01 -11.44 -5.95
CA LYS A 340 6.23 -12.53 -6.93
C LYS A 340 5.42 -13.79 -6.63
N SER A 341 4.26 -13.62 -6.01
CA SER A 341 3.40 -14.73 -5.61
C SER A 341 2.35 -15.08 -6.66
N GLU A 342 2.10 -14.18 -7.61
CA GLU A 342 1.21 -14.39 -8.75
C GLU A 342 1.84 -15.38 -9.76
N ILE A 343 1.00 -16.12 -10.50
CA ILE A 343 1.46 -16.91 -11.65
C ILE A 343 1.68 -15.98 -12.83
N ASN A 344 0.68 -15.13 -13.09
CA ASN A 344 0.73 -14.14 -14.15
C ASN A 344 1.57 -12.93 -13.74
N MET A 345 2.88 -13.04 -13.99
CA MET A 345 3.83 -11.95 -13.77
C MET A 345 3.86 -10.93 -14.93
N GLU A 346 3.18 -11.20 -16.05
CA GLU A 346 3.02 -10.24 -17.15
C GLU A 346 2.04 -9.12 -16.78
N ALA A 347 1.02 -9.45 -15.99
CA ALA A 347 0.01 -8.51 -15.55
C ALA A 347 0.59 -7.41 -14.62
N PRO A 348 0.12 -6.16 -14.75
CA PRO A 348 0.58 -5.06 -13.93
C PRO A 348 0.16 -5.24 -12.46
N LEU A 349 0.98 -4.73 -11.54
CA LEU A 349 0.60 -4.48 -10.15
C LEU A 349 0.25 -3.02 -10.00
N ILE A 350 -0.94 -2.74 -9.46
CA ILE A 350 -1.48 -1.39 -9.33
C ILE A 350 -1.61 -1.06 -7.84
N SER A 351 -1.06 0.07 -7.45
CA SER A 351 -1.03 0.51 -6.05
C SER A 351 -1.63 1.91 -5.92
N PHE A 352 -2.70 2.02 -5.13
CA PHE A 352 -3.35 3.29 -4.82
C PHE A 352 -2.94 3.77 -3.43
N SER A 353 -2.73 5.07 -3.27
CA SER A 353 -2.24 5.70 -2.04
C SER A 353 -3.28 6.64 -1.44
N PHE A 354 -3.55 6.57 -0.13
CA PHE A 354 -4.48 7.49 0.55
C PHE A 354 -3.96 7.93 1.92
N GLY A 355 -4.13 9.21 2.26
CA GLY A 355 -3.72 9.78 3.54
C GLY A 355 -2.35 10.45 3.51
N HIS A 356 -1.56 10.31 4.58
CA HIS A 356 -0.23 10.90 4.67
C HIS A 356 0.68 10.49 3.52
N THR A 357 1.54 11.41 3.08
CA THR A 357 2.59 11.16 2.09
C THR A 357 3.60 10.16 2.64
N CYS A 358 4.09 9.25 1.80
CA CYS A 358 5.21 8.38 2.16
C CYS A 358 6.41 8.55 1.22
N ILE A 359 7.58 8.13 1.71
CA ILE A 359 8.74 7.85 0.88
C ILE A 359 8.60 6.43 0.39
N PHE A 360 8.52 6.26 -0.92
CA PHE A 360 8.59 4.97 -1.58
C PHE A 360 9.99 4.78 -2.17
N LEU A 361 10.60 3.64 -1.88
CA LEU A 361 11.87 3.23 -2.46
C LEU A 361 11.61 2.14 -3.48
N ILE A 362 12.16 2.30 -4.67
CA ILE A 362 12.12 1.28 -5.72
C ILE A 362 13.51 1.13 -6.33
N GLY A 363 14.04 -0.08 -6.23
CA GLY A 363 15.35 -0.47 -6.74
C GLY A 363 15.23 -1.30 -8.00
N GLY A 364 16.21 -2.17 -8.21
CA GLY A 364 16.22 -3.14 -9.32
C GLY A 364 15.88 -4.56 -8.87
N PRO A 365 16.20 -5.57 -9.69
CA PRO A 365 15.94 -6.99 -9.39
C PRO A 365 16.75 -7.54 -8.20
N THR A 366 17.75 -6.80 -7.71
CA THR A 366 18.52 -7.15 -6.51
C THR A 366 18.55 -5.99 -5.51
N ARG A 367 18.84 -6.31 -4.25
CA ARG A 367 19.01 -5.29 -3.19
C ARG A 367 20.33 -4.52 -3.30
N ASP A 368 21.21 -4.94 -4.21
CA ASP A 368 22.53 -4.33 -4.44
C ASP A 368 22.44 -3.10 -5.36
N ILE A 369 21.32 -2.94 -6.06
CA ILE A 369 21.02 -1.75 -6.86
C ILE A 369 20.45 -0.67 -5.93
N ALA A 370 21.05 0.52 -5.96
CA ALA A 370 20.60 1.65 -5.17
C ALA A 370 19.16 2.04 -5.58
N PRO A 371 18.22 2.19 -4.63
CA PRO A 371 16.85 2.54 -4.96
C PRO A 371 16.70 4.01 -5.29
N ILE A 372 15.75 4.29 -6.16
CA ILE A 372 15.20 5.62 -6.41
C ILE A 372 14.13 5.89 -5.36
N ALA A 373 14.19 7.07 -4.75
CA ALA A 373 13.22 7.53 -3.77
C ALA A 373 12.21 8.47 -4.42
N LEU A 374 10.93 8.27 -4.12
CA LEU A 374 9.84 9.10 -4.64
C LEU A 374 8.77 9.35 -3.57
N TYR A 375 8.11 10.49 -3.65
CA TYR A 375 6.93 10.78 -2.82
C TYR A 375 5.70 10.09 -3.40
N LEU A 376 4.92 9.43 -2.55
CA LEU A 376 3.55 9.01 -2.86
C LEU A 376 2.58 9.75 -1.94
N ARG A 377 1.85 10.72 -2.49
CA ARG A 377 0.81 11.51 -1.82
C ARG A 377 -0.54 10.79 -1.83
N SER A 378 -1.56 11.43 -1.25
CA SER A 378 -2.93 10.93 -1.29
C SER A 378 -3.52 11.05 -2.69
N GLY A 379 -4.07 9.96 -3.19
CA GLY A 379 -4.62 9.80 -4.53
C GLY A 379 -3.64 9.24 -5.57
N ASP A 380 -2.33 9.30 -5.30
CA ASP A 380 -1.32 8.85 -6.25
C ASP A 380 -1.45 7.35 -6.57
N ILE A 381 -1.24 7.02 -7.83
CA ILE A 381 -1.23 5.65 -8.33
C ILE A 381 0.18 5.32 -8.82
N SER A 382 0.77 4.27 -8.26
CA SER A 382 2.01 3.68 -8.78
C SER A 382 1.71 2.33 -9.41
N ILE A 383 2.18 2.13 -10.63
CA ILE A 383 2.04 0.89 -11.38
C ILE A 383 3.43 0.31 -11.62
N MET A 384 3.56 -0.99 -11.35
CA MET A 384 4.72 -1.79 -11.71
C MET A 384 4.27 -2.78 -12.78
N CYS A 385 4.85 -2.73 -13.97
CA CYS A 385 4.64 -3.68 -15.06
C CYS A 385 5.99 -4.09 -15.69
N GLY A 386 5.99 -5.11 -16.55
CA GLY A 386 7.20 -5.57 -17.23
C GLY A 386 8.38 -5.85 -16.28
N PRO A 387 9.62 -5.43 -16.60
CA PRO A 387 10.81 -5.67 -15.76
C PRO A 387 10.64 -5.18 -14.32
N CYS A 388 9.95 -4.04 -14.15
CA CYS A 388 9.71 -3.44 -12.85
C CYS A 388 8.86 -4.31 -11.91
N ARG A 389 8.09 -5.30 -12.41
CA ARG A 389 7.27 -6.18 -11.55
C ARG A 389 8.08 -6.93 -10.49
N THR A 390 9.35 -7.20 -10.77
CA THR A 390 10.23 -7.97 -9.89
C THR A 390 11.22 -7.11 -9.10
N ASN A 391 11.10 -5.79 -9.19
CA ASN A 391 12.01 -4.89 -8.50
C ASN A 391 11.76 -4.90 -6.99
N PHE A 392 12.86 -4.85 -6.24
CA PHE A 392 12.81 -4.63 -4.80
C PHE A 392 12.23 -3.25 -4.51
N HIS A 393 11.29 -3.19 -3.58
CA HIS A 393 10.67 -1.94 -3.16
C HIS A 393 10.28 -1.95 -1.69
N GLY A 394 10.01 -0.77 -1.14
CA GLY A 394 9.63 -0.61 0.26
C GLY A 394 9.19 0.80 0.60
N VAL A 395 8.61 0.95 1.79
CA VAL A 395 8.17 2.24 2.34
C VAL A 395 8.90 2.44 3.68
N PRO A 396 10.09 3.06 3.68
CA PRO A 396 10.85 3.27 4.91
C PRO A 396 10.23 4.31 5.85
N ARG A 397 9.42 5.24 5.32
CA ARG A 397 8.91 6.37 6.09
C ARG A 397 7.58 6.91 5.59
N ILE A 398 6.71 7.22 6.55
CA ILE A 398 5.51 8.04 6.37
C ILE A 398 5.81 9.43 6.94
N LEU A 399 5.38 10.46 6.24
CA LEU A 399 5.67 11.85 6.58
C LEU A 399 4.52 12.42 7.41
N GLU A 400 4.84 12.71 8.67
CA GLU A 400 3.93 13.35 9.62
C GLU A 400 3.51 14.74 9.10
N GLY A 401 2.27 15.16 9.37
CA GLY A 401 1.78 16.50 8.99
C GLY A 401 1.50 16.71 7.51
N THR A 402 1.49 15.65 6.69
CA THR A 402 1.24 15.71 5.24
C THR A 402 -0.14 15.19 4.82
N LEU A 403 -1.10 15.10 5.75
CA LEU A 403 -2.46 14.71 5.41
C LEU A 403 -3.09 15.84 4.57
N PRO A 404 -3.73 15.56 3.43
CA PRO A 404 -4.49 16.58 2.71
C PRO A 404 -5.58 17.16 3.61
N LYS A 405 -5.76 18.49 3.56
CA LYS A 405 -6.75 19.19 4.40
C LYS A 405 -8.13 18.56 4.30
N TYR A 406 -8.56 18.16 3.10
CA TYR A 406 -9.87 17.54 2.89
C TYR A 406 -10.07 16.18 3.57
N LEU A 407 -9.01 15.53 4.05
CA LEU A 407 -9.09 14.29 4.82
C LEU A 407 -8.98 14.53 6.33
N GLU A 408 -8.74 15.76 6.78
CA GLU A 408 -8.72 16.09 8.20
C GLU A 408 -10.10 15.90 8.85
N PRO A 409 -10.16 15.57 10.16
CA PRO A 409 -11.43 15.30 10.85
C PRO A 409 -12.45 16.43 10.81
N ASN A 410 -12.00 17.69 10.77
CA ASN A 410 -12.87 18.87 10.88
C ASN A 410 -12.95 19.67 9.56
N TYR A 411 -12.61 19.05 8.43
CA TYR A 411 -12.73 19.70 7.12
C TYR A 411 -14.19 19.63 6.66
N ASP A 412 -14.87 20.77 6.64
CA ASP A 412 -16.30 20.97 6.33
C ASP A 412 -17.31 20.61 7.43
N ASP A 413 -16.87 20.42 8.68
CA ASP A 413 -17.73 20.05 9.82
C ASP A 413 -18.65 18.83 9.55
N ASP A 414 -18.25 17.94 8.62
CA ASP A 414 -18.99 16.71 8.31
C ASP A 414 -18.89 15.73 9.51
N PRO A 415 -19.98 15.55 10.28
CA PRO A 415 -19.94 14.73 11.48
C PRO A 415 -19.73 13.25 11.14
N GLU A 416 -20.11 12.80 9.95
CA GLU A 416 -19.89 11.42 9.50
C GLU A 416 -18.44 11.18 9.14
N TRP A 417 -17.77 12.17 8.54
CA TRP A 417 -16.35 12.05 8.18
C TRP A 417 -15.44 12.11 9.40
N LYS A 418 -15.82 12.83 10.46
CA LYS A 418 -14.96 13.11 11.60
C LYS A 418 -14.24 11.87 12.16
N ILE A 419 -14.95 10.76 12.37
CA ILE A 419 -14.38 9.51 12.88
C ILE A 419 -13.33 8.90 11.92
N TYR A 420 -13.55 9.02 10.60
CA TYR A 420 -12.60 8.57 9.58
C TYR A 420 -11.39 9.50 9.52
N GLY A 421 -11.61 10.82 9.55
CA GLY A 421 -10.53 11.80 9.62
C GLY A 421 -9.69 11.64 10.88
N ASP A 422 -10.31 11.31 12.02
CA ASP A 422 -9.59 11.01 13.27
C ASP A 422 -8.64 9.81 13.09
N PHE A 423 -9.07 8.75 12.38
CA PHE A 423 -8.20 7.63 12.02
C PHE A 423 -7.10 8.04 11.02
N MET A 424 -7.45 8.80 9.98
CA MET A 424 -6.52 9.23 8.93
C MET A 424 -5.48 10.24 9.43
N SER A 425 -5.77 10.98 10.52
CA SER A 425 -4.87 11.96 11.15
C SER A 425 -3.51 11.39 11.58
N SER A 426 -3.41 10.07 11.73
CA SER A 426 -2.18 9.38 12.07
C SER A 426 -1.92 8.15 11.21
N SER A 427 -2.57 8.03 10.04
CA SER A 427 -2.48 6.83 9.22
C SER A 427 -2.42 7.09 7.71
N ARG A 428 -2.02 6.04 7.01
CA ARG A 428 -1.99 5.95 5.56
C ARG A 428 -2.57 4.60 5.15
N ILE A 429 -3.38 4.61 4.10
CA ILE A 429 -3.95 3.41 3.50
C ILE A 429 -3.34 3.23 2.13
N ASN A 430 -3.04 1.99 1.78
CA ASN A 430 -2.56 1.61 0.47
C ASN A 430 -3.35 0.41 -0.05
N VAL A 431 -3.81 0.45 -1.30
CA VAL A 431 -4.56 -0.65 -1.92
C VAL A 431 -3.75 -1.18 -3.09
N ASN A 432 -3.23 -2.41 -2.97
CA ASN A 432 -2.55 -3.11 -4.06
C ASN A 432 -3.52 -4.08 -4.72
N VAL A 433 -3.55 -4.11 -6.05
CA VAL A 433 -4.39 -5.03 -6.83
C VAL A 433 -3.56 -5.73 -7.88
N ARG A 434 -3.83 -7.02 -8.04
CA ARG A 434 -3.07 -7.94 -8.87
C ARG A 434 -4.01 -8.90 -9.60
N GLN A 435 -3.54 -9.40 -10.73
CA GLN A 435 -4.08 -10.57 -11.40
C GLN A 435 -3.24 -11.77 -11.04
N VAL A 436 -3.88 -12.88 -10.66
CA VAL A 436 -3.15 -14.07 -10.21
C VAL A 436 -2.85 -14.99 -11.39
N PHE A 437 -3.77 -15.08 -12.36
CA PHE A 437 -3.75 -16.04 -13.47
C PHE A 437 -3.67 -15.44 -14.88
#